data_AF-A0A2V9S4X8-F1
#
_entry.id   AF-A0A2V9S4X8-F1
#
_cell.length_a   1.000
_cell.length_b   1.000
_cell.length_c   1.000
_cell.angle_alpha   90.00
_cell.angle_beta   90.00
_cell.angle_gamma   90.00
#
_symmetry.space_group_name_H-M   'P 1'
#
loop_
_entity.id
_entity.type
_entity.pdbx_description
1 polymer ?
#
loop_
_entity_poly.entity_id
_entity_poly.type
_entity_poly.pdbx_seq_one_letter_code
_entity_poly.pdbx_strand_id
1 'polypeptide(L)'
;MKPLLLWVSLCLVGSTVSNAQSSIPHGTPERMFLPRDTFWGYAQFDLAPPHNEIDPNICRADAGNFGGVNAPCTAFARYMLSGYVEARPFGRGEFRRFLLFGEPRFLFGRNLPQTLYTWSFAGIGVERSWGVGIYMGKGFEMRWTQHFLFSRFGSRDRNLGGADLGPNGPWGRYNMIGVRKYFGERRY
;
A
#
# COMPACT_ATOMS: atom_id res chain seq x y z
N MET A 1 15.24 21.34 -65.65
CA MET A 1 15.65 20.65 -64.42
C MET A 1 14.40 20.29 -63.62
N LYS A 2 14.16 18.98 -63.45
CA LYS A 2 13.25 18.22 -62.54
C LYS A 2 11.78 18.69 -62.26
N PRO A 3 10.79 17.76 -62.32
CA PRO A 3 9.34 17.97 -62.04
C PRO A 3 8.91 17.46 -60.64
N LEU A 4 7.59 17.29 -60.42
CA LEU A 4 6.82 16.80 -59.24
C LEU A 4 6.32 17.94 -58.31
N LEU A 5 5.08 18.00 -57.83
CA LEU A 5 4.11 16.95 -57.48
C LEU A 5 2.67 17.49 -57.60
N LEU A 6 1.80 16.61 -58.05
CA LEU A 6 0.39 16.79 -58.40
C LEU A 6 -0.42 15.95 -57.39
N TRP A 7 -1.69 16.31 -57.17
CA TRP A 7 -2.75 15.53 -56.49
C TRP A 7 -2.82 15.60 -54.96
N VAL A 8 -3.78 16.35 -54.41
CA VAL A 8 -4.97 15.81 -53.70
C VAL A 8 -6.06 16.90 -53.71
N SER A 9 -6.82 16.94 -54.81
CA SER A 9 -8.20 17.42 -54.78
C SER A 9 -9.08 16.21 -55.01
N LEU A 10 -10.22 16.18 -54.31
CA LEU A 10 -11.40 15.33 -54.49
C LEU A 10 -11.63 14.33 -53.35
N CYS A 11 -12.50 14.72 -52.42
CA CYS A 11 -13.62 13.92 -51.91
C CYS A 11 -14.38 14.75 -50.85
N LEU A 12 -15.03 15.81 -51.32
CA LEU A 12 -16.17 16.41 -50.64
C LEU A 12 -17.42 15.92 -51.37
N VAL A 13 -18.45 15.57 -50.58
CA VAL A 13 -19.83 15.21 -50.93
C VAL A 13 -20.09 13.71 -51.12
N GLY A 14 -20.72 13.11 -50.10
CA GLY A 14 -21.34 11.78 -50.16
C GLY A 14 -21.98 11.35 -48.84
N SER A 15 -23.25 11.71 -48.67
CA SER A 15 -24.26 10.96 -47.89
C SER A 15 -24.33 11.15 -46.36
N THR A 16 -25.35 11.92 -45.97
CA THR A 16 -26.05 11.85 -44.70
C THR A 16 -26.80 10.50 -44.53
N VAL A 17 -26.89 10.07 -43.27
CA VAL A 17 -27.81 9.07 -42.67
C VAL A 17 -27.70 7.59 -43.11
N SER A 18 -27.15 6.73 -42.25
CA SER A 18 -27.92 5.66 -41.55
C SER A 18 -27.02 4.63 -40.86
N ASN A 19 -27.26 4.49 -39.54
CA ASN A 19 -27.18 3.29 -38.70
C ASN A 19 -26.19 2.16 -39.02
N ALA A 20 -25.25 1.93 -38.09
CA ALA A 20 -25.11 0.62 -37.43
C ALA A 20 -24.09 0.75 -36.27
N GLN A 21 -24.61 1.01 -35.07
CA GLN A 21 -24.36 0.17 -33.90
C GLN A 21 -23.02 -0.59 -33.91
N SER A 22 -21.94 0.04 -33.45
CA SER A 22 -20.88 -0.72 -32.79
C SER A 22 -21.37 -1.03 -31.37
N SER A 23 -22.29 -1.98 -31.29
CA SER A 23 -22.54 -2.72 -30.06
C SER A 23 -21.21 -3.31 -29.60
N ILE A 24 -20.59 -2.72 -28.58
CA ILE A 24 -19.90 -3.57 -27.62
C ILE A 24 -21.03 -4.31 -26.92
N PRO A 25 -21.16 -5.64 -27.10
CA PRO A 25 -22.25 -6.40 -26.53
C PRO A 25 -22.21 -6.22 -25.02
N HIS A 26 -23.39 -5.96 -24.43
CA HIS A 26 -23.74 -6.13 -23.03
C HIS A 26 -22.57 -6.55 -22.14
N GLY A 27 -21.98 -5.56 -21.44
CA GLY A 27 -21.13 -5.85 -20.30
C GLY A 27 -21.88 -6.86 -19.44
N THR A 28 -21.31 -8.06 -19.30
CA THR A 28 -21.96 -9.15 -18.55
C THR A 28 -22.53 -8.57 -17.27
N PRO A 29 -23.82 -8.77 -16.97
CA PRO A 29 -24.45 -8.22 -15.79
C PRO A 29 -23.50 -8.39 -14.60
N GLU A 30 -23.01 -7.26 -14.06
CA GLU A 30 -21.99 -7.29 -13.01
C GLU A 30 -22.49 -8.14 -11.84
N ARG A 31 -21.66 -9.04 -11.30
CA ARG A 31 -22.15 -9.96 -10.27
C ARG A 31 -22.55 -9.16 -9.02
N MET A 32 -23.66 -9.54 -8.39
CA MET A 32 -24.05 -8.91 -7.12
C MET A 32 -22.97 -9.12 -6.06
N PHE A 33 -22.46 -10.35 -5.96
CA PHE A 33 -21.38 -10.74 -5.06
C PHE A 33 -20.10 -11.03 -5.83
N LEU A 34 -18.98 -10.59 -5.28
CA LEU A 34 -17.64 -10.79 -5.84
C LEU A 34 -17.58 -10.39 -7.33
N PRO A 35 -17.80 -9.11 -7.68
CA PRO A 35 -17.62 -8.62 -9.04
C PRO A 35 -16.19 -8.86 -9.56
N ARG A 36 -15.96 -8.71 -10.87
CA ARG A 36 -14.67 -9.07 -11.48
C ARG A 36 -13.49 -8.24 -10.95
N ASP A 37 -13.78 -7.04 -10.47
CA ASP A 37 -12.88 -6.07 -9.86
C ASP A 37 -13.05 -6.01 -8.32
N THR A 38 -13.52 -7.11 -7.70
CA THR A 38 -13.62 -7.23 -6.24
C THR A 38 -12.34 -6.82 -5.55
N PHE A 39 -11.20 -7.27 -6.07
CA PHE A 39 -9.91 -7.08 -5.43
C PHE A 39 -9.09 -6.04 -6.19
N TRP A 40 -8.55 -5.10 -5.43
CA TRP A 40 -7.58 -4.13 -5.92
C TRP A 40 -6.50 -3.94 -4.85
N GLY A 41 -5.28 -3.65 -5.27
CA GLY A 41 -4.21 -3.47 -4.31
C GLY A 41 -2.90 -3.09 -4.94
N TYR A 42 -1.90 -2.95 -4.08
CA TYR A 42 -0.51 -2.78 -4.48
C TYR A 42 0.39 -3.48 -3.46
N ALA A 43 1.61 -3.79 -3.90
CA ALA A 43 2.72 -4.12 -3.04
C ALA A 43 3.84 -3.10 -3.29
N GLN A 44 4.60 -2.81 -2.24
CA GLN A 44 5.65 -1.81 -2.27
C GLN A 44 6.87 -2.35 -1.52
N PHE A 45 8.04 -2.10 -2.10
CA PHE A 45 9.32 -2.42 -1.49
C PHE A 45 10.12 -1.14 -1.32
N ASP A 46 10.49 -0.86 -0.08
CA ASP A 46 11.27 0.31 0.30
C ASP A 46 12.64 -0.11 0.82
N LEU A 47 13.64 0.67 0.42
CA LEU A 47 15.01 0.53 0.87
C LEU A 47 15.47 1.86 1.48
N ALA A 48 15.88 1.81 2.75
CA ALA A 48 16.50 2.93 3.44
C ALA A 48 18.02 2.92 3.22
N PRO A 49 18.60 3.94 2.56
CA PRO A 49 20.05 4.04 2.32
C PRO A 49 20.88 4.15 3.61
N PRO A 50 22.23 4.13 3.52
CA PRO A 50 23.10 4.39 4.67
C PRO A 50 22.76 5.70 5.38
N HIS A 51 22.87 5.70 6.72
CA HIS A 51 22.48 6.82 7.60
C HIS A 51 20.99 7.21 7.57
N ASN A 52 20.14 6.37 6.98
CA ASN A 52 18.70 6.44 7.16
C ASN A 52 18.20 5.06 7.60
N GLU A 53 17.29 5.06 8.56
CA GLU A 53 16.76 3.86 9.18
C GLU A 53 15.26 3.99 9.35
N ILE A 54 14.56 2.89 9.10
CA ILE A 54 13.16 2.78 9.43
C ILE A 54 13.10 2.39 10.91
N ASP A 55 12.54 3.27 11.75
CA ASP A 55 12.49 3.06 13.19
C ASP A 55 11.12 2.48 13.65
N PRO A 56 11.06 1.20 14.07
CA PRO A 56 9.88 0.64 14.70
C PRO A 56 9.60 1.06 16.13
N ASN A 57 10.47 1.88 16.71
CA ASN A 57 10.44 2.26 18.12
C ASN A 57 10.46 1.02 19.05
N ILE A 58 11.18 -0.03 18.63
CA ILE A 58 11.43 -1.23 19.43
C ILE A 58 12.65 -1.04 20.32
N CYS A 59 13.66 -0.36 19.81
CA CYS A 59 14.91 -0.09 20.50
C CYS A 59 15.05 1.42 20.70
N ARG A 60 15.65 1.81 21.82
CA ARG A 60 16.08 3.20 22.01
C ARG A 60 17.08 3.61 20.92
N ALA A 61 17.03 4.87 20.51
CA ALA A 61 17.99 5.43 19.54
C ALA A 61 19.44 5.32 20.03
N ASP A 62 19.67 5.34 21.35
CA ASP A 62 20.96 5.19 21.99
C ASP A 62 21.29 3.74 22.39
N ALA A 63 20.64 2.74 21.78
CA ALA A 63 20.89 1.32 22.05
C ALA A 63 22.37 0.93 21.90
N GLY A 64 23.16 1.66 21.10
CA GLY A 64 24.61 1.49 21.01
C GLY A 64 25.35 1.68 22.34
N ASN A 65 24.80 2.46 23.29
CA ASN A 65 25.39 2.63 24.63
C ASN A 65 25.29 1.35 25.48
N PHE A 66 24.48 0.36 25.07
CA PHE A 66 24.23 -0.88 25.80
C PHE A 66 25.01 -2.10 25.24
N GLY A 67 26.11 -1.86 24.52
CA GLY A 67 26.96 -2.94 23.98
C GLY A 67 27.66 -2.63 22.65
N GLY A 68 27.65 -1.38 22.19
CA GLY A 68 28.24 -0.95 20.93
C GLY A 68 27.65 -1.71 19.74
N VAL A 69 28.52 -2.20 18.87
CA VAL A 69 28.14 -3.03 17.71
C VAL A 69 27.48 -4.36 18.09
N ASN A 70 27.63 -4.81 19.34
CA ASN A 70 27.07 -6.05 19.87
C ASN A 70 25.86 -5.81 20.79
N ALA A 71 25.27 -4.61 20.76
CA ALA A 71 24.10 -4.33 21.59
C ALA A 71 22.98 -5.34 21.29
N PRO A 72 22.28 -5.84 22.33
CA PRO A 72 21.25 -6.86 22.16
C PRO A 72 20.03 -6.36 21.37
N CYS A 73 19.74 -5.06 21.41
CA CYS A 73 18.60 -4.46 20.71
C CYS A 73 19.01 -3.80 19.38
N THR A 74 18.94 -4.56 18.27
CA THR A 74 19.25 -4.05 16.92
C THR A 74 18.03 -4.18 15.98
N ALA A 75 17.01 -3.36 16.23
CA ALA A 75 15.72 -3.43 15.53
C ALA A 75 15.43 -2.24 14.60
N PHE A 76 16.46 -1.55 14.10
CA PHE A 76 16.30 -0.52 13.09
C PHE A 76 16.31 -1.14 11.69
N ALA A 77 15.22 -0.94 10.95
CA ALA A 77 15.00 -1.56 9.64
C ALA A 77 15.75 -0.83 8.52
N ARG A 78 16.13 -1.61 7.51
CA ARG A 78 16.68 -1.13 6.23
C ARG A 78 15.73 -1.42 5.07
N TYR A 79 15.00 -2.52 5.15
CA TYR A 79 14.06 -2.91 4.12
C TYR A 79 12.65 -2.96 4.71
N MET A 80 11.68 -2.49 3.93
CA MET A 80 10.27 -2.65 4.24
C MET A 80 9.55 -3.22 3.03
N LEU A 81 8.79 -4.30 3.25
CA LEU A 81 7.84 -4.82 2.28
C LEU A 81 6.45 -4.51 2.81
N SER A 82 5.75 -3.60 2.13
CA SER A 82 4.38 -3.24 2.48
C SER A 82 3.42 -3.66 1.38
N GLY A 83 2.15 -3.80 1.74
CA GLY A 83 1.11 -4.08 0.77
C GLY A 83 -0.21 -3.53 1.22
N TYR A 84 -1.11 -3.34 0.27
CA TYR A 84 -2.48 -2.92 0.51
C TYR A 84 -3.38 -3.74 -0.40
N VAL A 85 -4.40 -4.37 0.18
CA VAL A 85 -5.43 -5.06 -0.58
C VAL A 85 -6.78 -4.58 -0.08
N GLU A 86 -7.64 -4.18 -1.00
CA GLU A 86 -9.06 -3.96 -0.73
C GLU A 86 -9.92 -5.00 -1.44
N ALA A 87 -11.03 -5.33 -0.80
CA ALA A 87 -12.07 -6.19 -1.30
C ALA A 87 -13.41 -5.45 -1.28
N ARG A 88 -14.08 -5.41 -2.43
CA ARG A 88 -15.43 -4.88 -2.62
C ARG A 88 -16.39 -6.04 -2.88
N PRO A 89 -17.02 -6.59 -1.84
CA PRO A 89 -17.78 -7.83 -1.98
C PRO A 89 -19.07 -7.64 -2.79
N PHE A 90 -19.55 -6.40 -2.97
CA PHE A 90 -20.80 -6.09 -3.67
C PHE A 90 -20.54 -5.29 -4.95
N GLY A 91 -21.03 -5.79 -6.09
CA GLY A 91 -20.97 -5.08 -7.38
C GLY A 91 -22.21 -4.25 -7.70
N ARG A 92 -23.27 -4.32 -6.88
CA ARG A 92 -24.56 -3.65 -7.15
C ARG A 92 -25.22 -3.06 -5.91
N GLY A 93 -26.12 -2.11 -6.14
CA GLY A 93 -26.91 -1.45 -5.11
C GLY A 93 -26.08 -0.49 -4.25
N GLU A 94 -26.64 -0.05 -3.13
CA GLU A 94 -25.98 0.89 -2.21
C GLU A 94 -24.76 0.29 -1.50
N PHE A 95 -24.75 -1.04 -1.32
CA PHE A 95 -23.64 -1.76 -0.68
C PHE A 95 -22.34 -1.80 -1.50
N ARG A 96 -22.36 -1.45 -2.81
CA ARG A 96 -21.14 -1.36 -3.62
C ARG A 96 -20.13 -0.33 -3.10
N ARG A 97 -20.59 0.59 -2.26
CA ARG A 97 -19.77 1.62 -1.61
C ARG A 97 -18.94 1.07 -0.46
N PHE A 98 -19.28 -0.11 0.05
CA PHE A 98 -18.59 -0.77 1.15
C PHE A 98 -17.32 -1.47 0.66
N LEU A 99 -16.25 -1.35 1.44
CA LEU A 99 -15.00 -2.04 1.20
C LEU A 99 -14.39 -2.54 2.49
N LEU A 100 -13.67 -3.65 2.38
CA LEU A 100 -12.77 -4.18 3.38
C LEU A 100 -11.34 -3.96 2.88
N PHE A 101 -10.40 -3.69 3.77
CA PHE A 101 -9.00 -3.62 3.38
C PHE A 101 -8.08 -4.18 4.44
N GLY A 102 -6.91 -4.64 4.00
CA GLY A 102 -5.79 -5.04 4.82
C GLY A 102 -4.50 -4.40 4.34
N GLU A 103 -3.66 -3.99 5.28
CA GLU A 103 -2.37 -3.37 5.00
C GLU A 103 -1.29 -3.98 5.93
N PRO A 104 -0.57 -5.00 5.46
CA PRO A 104 0.60 -5.53 6.16
C PRO A 104 1.87 -4.74 5.83
N ARG A 105 2.77 -4.63 6.81
CA ARG A 105 4.13 -4.08 6.64
C ARG A 105 5.15 -4.97 7.34
N PHE A 106 6.07 -5.55 6.56
CA PHE A 106 7.16 -6.38 7.06
C PHE A 106 8.44 -5.57 7.10
N LEU A 107 9.18 -5.69 8.20
CA LEU A 107 10.42 -4.96 8.42
C LEU A 107 11.60 -5.93 8.52
N PHE A 108 12.69 -5.56 7.85
CA PHE A 108 13.93 -6.32 7.85
C PHE A 108 15.12 -5.41 8.08
N GLY A 109 16.08 -5.87 8.88
CA GLY A 109 17.25 -5.11 9.23
C GLY A 109 17.97 -5.66 10.45
N ARG A 110 19.20 -5.16 10.64
CA ARG A 110 19.99 -5.35 11.85
C ARG A 110 20.89 -4.14 12.03
N ASN A 111 20.27 -2.98 12.27
CA ASN A 111 20.98 -1.71 12.41
C ASN A 111 20.86 -1.14 13.82
N LEU A 112 21.78 -0.25 14.14
CA LEU A 112 21.83 0.64 15.29
C LEU A 112 22.26 2.03 14.80
N PRO A 113 21.51 3.08 15.10
CA PRO A 113 21.88 4.45 14.77
C PRO A 113 23.30 4.76 15.22
N GLN A 114 24.07 5.38 14.32
CA GLN A 114 25.45 5.85 14.52
C GLN A 114 26.50 4.77 14.86
N THR A 115 26.08 3.53 15.12
CA THR A 115 26.94 2.46 15.67
C THR A 115 27.10 1.31 14.70
N LEU A 116 26.02 0.87 14.05
CA LEU A 116 26.02 -0.32 13.20
C LEU A 116 25.06 -0.16 12.01
N TYR A 117 25.63 -0.18 10.80
CA TYR A 117 24.88 -0.11 9.55
C TYR A 117 25.16 -1.34 8.70
N THR A 118 24.21 -2.26 8.60
CA THR A 118 24.31 -3.51 7.84
C THR A 118 23.27 -3.58 6.72
N TRP A 119 23.58 -4.33 5.66
CA TRP A 119 22.65 -4.68 4.58
C TRP A 119 21.94 -6.01 4.86
N SER A 120 21.59 -6.25 6.12
CA SER A 120 21.02 -7.53 6.57
C SER A 120 19.51 -7.59 6.33
N PHE A 121 19.05 -8.61 5.61
CA PHE A 121 17.63 -8.96 5.46
C PHE A 121 17.06 -9.74 6.66
N ALA A 122 17.65 -9.60 7.86
CA ALA A 122 17.15 -10.27 9.05
C ALA A 122 15.74 -9.77 9.41
N GLY A 123 14.78 -10.67 9.56
CA GLY A 123 13.41 -10.33 9.93
C GLY A 123 13.33 -9.65 11.30
N ILE A 124 12.70 -8.48 11.35
CA ILE A 124 12.41 -7.75 12.58
C ILE A 124 11.00 -8.09 13.06
N GLY A 125 10.01 -8.00 12.16
CA GLY A 125 8.63 -8.28 12.48
C GLY A 125 7.64 -7.81 11.42
N VAL A 126 6.36 -7.84 11.78
CA VAL A 126 5.24 -7.41 10.93
C VAL A 126 4.27 -6.54 11.70
N GLU A 127 3.90 -5.40 11.10
CA GLU A 127 2.70 -4.66 11.43
C GLU A 127 1.55 -5.15 10.57
N ARG A 128 0.39 -5.34 11.18
CA ARG A 128 -0.83 -5.73 10.50
C ARG A 128 -1.87 -4.69 10.79
N SER A 129 -2.54 -4.21 9.76
CA SER A 129 -3.77 -3.42 9.93
C SER A 129 -4.85 -3.94 9.01
N TRP A 130 -6.09 -3.82 9.47
CA TRP A 130 -7.26 -4.03 8.62
C TRP A 130 -8.29 -2.95 8.92
N GLY A 131 -9.23 -2.79 8.01
CA GLY A 131 -10.28 -1.83 8.20
C GLY A 131 -11.43 -2.00 7.24
N VAL A 132 -12.40 -1.13 7.45
CA VAL A 132 -13.58 -1.02 6.62
C VAL A 132 -13.70 0.41 6.11
N GLY A 133 -14.28 0.57 4.93
CA GLY A 133 -14.49 1.87 4.33
C GLY A 133 -15.83 1.98 3.65
N ILE A 134 -16.30 3.23 3.52
CA ILE A 134 -17.49 3.58 2.75
C ILE A 134 -17.14 4.72 1.82
N TYR A 135 -17.41 4.51 0.53
CA TYR A 135 -17.31 5.56 -0.48
C TYR A 135 -18.43 6.59 -0.31
N MET A 136 -18.05 7.86 -0.16
CA MET A 136 -18.96 8.98 0.08
C MET A 136 -19.29 9.79 -1.19
N GLY A 137 -18.68 9.45 -2.33
CA GLY A 137 -18.84 10.18 -3.58
C GLY A 137 -17.72 11.18 -3.85
N LYS A 138 -17.61 11.62 -5.10
CA LYS A 138 -16.59 12.58 -5.57
C LYS A 138 -15.15 12.19 -5.18
N GLY A 139 -14.83 10.90 -5.13
CA GLY A 139 -13.50 10.42 -4.76
C GLY A 139 -13.20 10.43 -3.25
N PHE A 140 -14.19 10.70 -2.38
CA PHE A 140 -14.00 10.64 -0.92
C PHE A 140 -14.41 9.29 -0.36
N GLU A 141 -13.65 8.81 0.61
CA GLU A 141 -13.89 7.55 1.33
C GLU A 141 -13.67 7.77 2.82
N MET A 142 -14.67 7.43 3.65
CA MET A 142 -14.51 7.37 5.10
C MET A 142 -14.01 5.98 5.47
N ARG A 143 -13.06 5.91 6.41
CA ARG A 143 -12.37 4.68 6.78
C ARG A 143 -12.29 4.56 8.29
N TRP A 144 -12.44 3.33 8.76
CA TRP A 144 -12.05 2.93 10.09
C TRP A 144 -10.99 1.83 9.96
N THR A 145 -9.80 2.10 10.50
CA THR A 145 -8.66 1.19 10.53
C THR A 145 -8.35 0.76 11.96
N GLN A 146 -8.14 -0.54 12.17
CA GLN A 146 -7.55 -1.10 13.38
C GLN A 146 -6.08 -1.46 13.10
N HIS A 147 -5.17 -0.85 13.85
CA HIS A 147 -3.75 -1.19 13.86
C HIS A 147 -3.48 -2.24 14.95
N PHE A 148 -2.77 -3.30 14.59
CA PHE A 148 -2.39 -4.36 15.53
C PHE A 148 -1.01 -4.12 16.08
N LEU A 149 -0.76 -4.72 17.24
CA LEU A 149 0.55 -4.70 17.83
C LEU A 149 1.58 -5.33 16.89
N PHE A 150 2.67 -4.61 16.66
CA PHE A 150 3.81 -5.10 15.91
C PHE A 150 4.30 -6.45 16.47
N SER A 151 4.24 -7.48 15.63
CA SER A 151 4.65 -8.83 16.00
C SER A 151 6.10 -9.04 15.61
N ARG A 152 6.98 -9.15 16.61
CA ARG A 152 8.43 -9.32 16.43
C ARG A 152 8.74 -10.75 16.00
N PHE A 153 9.84 -10.96 15.29
CA PHE A 153 10.24 -12.28 14.79
C PHE A 153 11.48 -12.83 15.51
N GLY A 154 11.47 -14.14 15.76
CA GLY A 154 12.64 -14.91 16.16
C GLY A 154 13.35 -14.35 17.39
N SER A 155 14.65 -14.07 17.26
CA SER A 155 15.50 -13.59 18.36
C SER A 155 15.10 -12.22 18.94
N ARG A 156 14.17 -11.52 18.29
CA ARG A 156 13.63 -10.21 18.70
C ARG A 156 12.29 -10.31 19.43
N ASP A 157 11.68 -11.50 19.51
CA ASP A 157 10.43 -11.74 20.25
C ASP A 157 10.68 -12.07 21.74
N ARG A 158 11.60 -11.33 22.34
CA ARG A 158 11.98 -11.45 23.75
C ARG A 158 12.45 -10.09 24.23
N ASN A 159 12.65 -9.97 25.55
CA ASN A 159 13.28 -8.79 26.12
C ASN A 159 14.71 -8.64 25.57
N LEU A 160 14.98 -7.51 24.89
CA LEU A 160 16.27 -7.18 24.29
C LEU A 160 17.19 -6.36 25.21
N GLY A 161 16.91 -6.33 26.51
CA GLY A 161 17.71 -5.64 27.53
C GLY A 161 17.26 -4.20 27.79
N GLY A 162 18.11 -3.41 28.46
CA GLY A 162 17.76 -2.06 28.93
C GLY A 162 17.46 -1.03 27.82
N ALA A 163 17.74 -1.37 26.56
CA ALA A 163 17.40 -0.57 25.39
C ALA A 163 16.08 -0.97 24.70
N ASP A 164 15.41 -2.04 25.15
CA ASP A 164 14.12 -2.49 24.63
C ASP A 164 12.99 -1.58 25.13
N LEU A 165 12.28 -0.95 24.20
CA LEU A 165 11.13 -0.08 24.48
C LEU A 165 9.81 -0.86 24.60
N GLY A 166 9.84 -2.17 24.33
CA GLY A 166 8.67 -3.01 24.36
C GLY A 166 7.67 -2.68 23.24
N PRO A 167 6.37 -2.90 23.47
CA PRO A 167 5.31 -2.65 22.48
C PRO A 167 4.95 -1.16 22.27
N ASN A 168 5.69 -0.24 22.89
CA ASN A 168 5.38 1.18 22.87
C ASN A 168 5.97 1.82 21.62
N GLY A 169 5.15 2.24 20.66
CA GLY A 169 5.62 2.87 19.41
C GLY A 169 4.51 3.21 18.43
N PRO A 170 4.85 3.83 17.28
CA PRO A 170 3.89 4.19 16.23
C PRO A 170 3.19 2.96 15.61
N TRP A 171 3.75 1.76 15.82
CA TRP A 171 3.16 0.46 15.45
C TRP A 171 2.54 -0.27 16.65
N GLY A 172 2.00 0.50 17.60
CA GLY A 172 1.18 0.04 18.71
C GLY A 172 -0.26 -0.28 18.31
N ARG A 173 -1.08 -0.71 19.28
CA ARG A 173 -2.50 -1.00 19.07
C ARG A 173 -3.34 0.26 19.21
N TYR A 174 -3.95 0.72 18.13
CA TYR A 174 -4.87 1.85 18.13
C TYR A 174 -5.87 1.75 16.99
N ASN A 175 -6.92 2.56 17.07
CA ASN A 175 -7.90 2.74 16.01
C ASN A 175 -7.76 4.12 15.39
N MET A 176 -7.99 4.20 14.09
CA MET A 176 -8.01 5.45 13.35
C MET A 176 -9.29 5.55 12.55
N ILE A 177 -9.97 6.70 12.67
CA ILE A 177 -11.04 7.11 11.76
C ILE A 177 -10.46 8.19 10.87
N GLY A 178 -10.58 8.02 9.56
CA GLY A 178 -9.97 8.92 8.59
C GLY A 178 -10.80 9.08 7.34
N VAL A 179 -10.48 10.12 6.57
CA VAL A 179 -11.04 10.37 5.25
C VAL A 179 -9.92 10.32 4.22
N ARG A 180 -10.11 9.54 3.16
CA ARG A 180 -9.19 9.43 2.03
C ARG A 180 -9.81 10.09 0.81
N LYS A 181 -8.98 10.84 0.07
CA LYS A 181 -9.33 11.43 -1.22
C LYS A 181 -8.54 10.72 -2.33
N TYR A 182 -9.24 10.23 -3.33
CA TYR A 182 -8.64 9.76 -4.58
C TYR A 182 -8.61 10.88 -5.60
N PHE A 183 -7.49 10.97 -6.33
CA PHE A 183 -7.31 11.84 -7.48
C PHE A 183 -7.22 10.96 -8.74
N GLY A 184 -8.01 11.28 -9.77
CA GLY A 184 -8.16 10.47 -10.99
C GLY A 184 -9.39 9.55 -10.98
N GLU A 185 -9.62 8.87 -12.11
CA GLU A 185 -10.73 7.93 -12.26
C GLU A 185 -10.38 6.58 -11.64
N ARG A 186 -10.98 6.32 -10.48
CA ARG A 186 -11.13 4.97 -9.96
C ARG A 186 -12.49 4.46 -10.41
N ARG A 187 -12.55 3.29 -11.06
CA ARG A 187 -13.84 2.65 -11.36
C ARG A 187 -14.51 2.25 -10.03
N TYR A 188 -15.76 2.68 -9.84
CA TYR A 188 -16.62 2.42 -8.68
C TYR A 188 -17.93 1.81 -9.15
#